data_AF-A0A183KKA7-F1
#
_entry.id   AF-A0A183KKA7-F1
#
_cell.length_a   1.000
_cell.length_b   1.000
_cell.length_c   1.000
_cell.angle_alpha   90.00
_cell.angle_beta   90.00
_cell.angle_gamma   90.00
#
_symmetry.space_group_name_H-M   'P 1'
#
loop_
_entity.id
_entity.type
_entity.pdbx_description
1 polymer ?
#
loop_
_entity_poly.entity_id
_entity_poly.type
_entity_poly.pdbx_seq_one_letter_code
_entity_poly.pdbx_strand_id
1 'polypeptide(L)'
;MEPSVQRFVDLKSIEVELSLSASKEDSDSLLKDLMTAFSNLNRGMKIQPVELQLQRNLVILKKRIIGCDFRQAVHNALNALGDKRITESVQFSSLCTSIVTPLKYDGKTPRIYGDYRLKLNCRLVKQA
;
A
#
# COMPACT_ATOMS: atom_id res chain seq x y z
N MET A 1 -4.47 -11.91 21.79
CA MET A 1 -3.91 -11.07 20.72
C MET A 1 -4.69 -9.77 20.75
N GLU A 2 -4.06 -8.71 21.27
CA GLU A 2 -4.68 -7.39 21.44
C GLU A 2 -5.16 -6.82 20.10
N PRO A 3 -6.26 -6.05 20.06
CA PRO A 3 -6.74 -5.42 18.85
C PRO A 3 -5.75 -4.33 18.42
N SER A 4 -4.97 -4.60 17.36
CA SER A 4 -4.12 -3.61 16.71
C SER A 4 -4.83 -3.01 15.50
N VAL A 5 -4.86 -1.67 15.44
CA VAL A 5 -5.29 -0.92 14.26
C VAL A 5 -4.02 -0.54 13.51
N GLN A 6 -3.96 -0.87 12.22
CA GLN A 6 -2.88 -0.42 11.34
C GLN A 6 -3.41 0.65 10.39
N ARG A 7 -2.66 1.73 10.28
CA ARG A 7 -2.93 2.83 9.37
C ARG A 7 -1.92 2.78 8.22
N PHE A 8 -2.38 3.00 6.99
CA PHE A 8 -1.47 3.24 5.87
C PHE A 8 -0.81 4.61 6.00
N VAL A 9 0.51 4.63 5.89
CA VAL A 9 1.32 5.85 5.94
C VAL A 9 1.33 6.49 4.56
N ASP A 10 1.48 7.81 4.53
CA ASP A 10 1.60 8.59 3.31
C ASP A 10 2.80 8.10 2.48
N LEU A 11 2.53 7.49 1.32
CA LEU A 11 3.54 6.92 0.43
C LEU A 11 4.24 8.04 -0.36
N LYS A 12 5.04 8.86 0.35
CA LYS A 12 5.71 10.02 -0.26
C LYS A 12 6.82 9.66 -1.24
N SER A 13 7.29 8.41 -1.22
CA SER A 13 8.24 7.87 -2.20
C SER A 13 8.32 6.35 -2.04
N ILE A 14 7.87 5.59 -3.03
CA ILE A 14 8.27 4.19 -3.17
C ILE A 14 9.61 4.22 -3.90
N GLU A 15 10.70 3.90 -3.19
CA GLU A 15 12.01 3.71 -3.79
C GLU A 15 11.98 2.36 -4.51
N VAL A 16 11.88 2.40 -5.84
CA VAL A 16 11.93 1.19 -6.69
C VAL A 16 13.31 1.16 -7.32
N GLU A 17 14.14 0.22 -6.88
CA GLU A 17 15.45 -0.02 -7.49
C GLU A 17 15.23 -0.84 -8.78
N LEU A 18 15.42 -0.21 -9.93
CA LEU A 18 15.30 -0.85 -11.25
C LEU A 18 16.71 -1.17 -11.77
N SER A 19 17.05 -2.46 -11.81
CA SER A 19 18.31 -2.92 -12.43
C SER A 19 18.09 -3.16 -13.92
N LEU A 20 18.78 -2.38 -14.76
CA LEU A 20 18.79 -2.54 -16.22
C LEU A 20 20.06 -3.27 -16.65
N SER A 21 19.94 -4.37 -17.39
CA SER A 21 21.06 -5.03 -18.06
C SER A 21 21.03 -4.71 -19.56
N ALA A 22 22.10 -4.11 -20.08
CA ALA A 22 22.25 -3.79 -21.50
C ALA A 22 23.17 -4.82 -22.20
N SER A 23 22.80 -5.21 -23.42
CA SER A 23 23.62 -6.05 -24.31
C SER A 23 24.65 -5.18 -25.06
N LYS A 24 25.85 -5.73 -25.30
CA LYS A 24 27.12 -5.04 -25.60
C LYS A 24 27.26 -4.31 -26.96
N GLU A 25 26.19 -4.03 -27.68
CA GLU A 25 26.30 -3.44 -29.01
C GLU A 25 25.60 -2.07 -29.04
N ASP A 26 26.41 -1.02 -29.18
CA ASP A 26 26.04 0.40 -29.28
C ASP A 26 25.38 1.02 -28.02
N SER A 27 25.68 0.45 -26.85
CA SER A 27 24.93 0.67 -25.62
C SER A 27 25.33 1.90 -24.80
N ASP A 28 26.54 2.46 -24.96
CA ASP A 28 27.07 3.40 -23.96
C ASP A 28 26.48 4.81 -24.05
N SER A 29 26.19 5.31 -25.26
CA SER A 29 25.51 6.59 -25.46
C SER A 29 24.04 6.50 -25.08
N LEU A 30 23.36 5.44 -25.54
CA LEU A 30 21.97 5.15 -25.20
C LEU A 30 21.78 4.91 -23.70
N LEU A 31 22.72 4.23 -23.04
CA LEU A 31 22.71 4.02 -21.59
C LEU A 31 22.90 5.35 -20.85
N LYS A 32 23.81 6.22 -21.30
CA LYS A 32 23.99 7.56 -20.72
C LYS A 32 22.77 8.45 -20.92
N ASP A 33 22.14 8.43 -22.09
CA ASP A 33 20.92 9.17 -22.37
C ASP A 33 19.76 8.67 -21.51
N LEU A 34 19.65 7.34 -21.36
CA LEU A 34 18.65 6.70 -20.51
C LEU A 34 18.88 7.02 -19.03
N MET A 35 20.12 6.91 -18.54
CA MET A 35 20.49 7.29 -17.17
C MET A 35 20.26 8.79 -16.92
N THR A 36 20.49 9.64 -17.92
CA THR A 36 20.19 11.08 -17.84
C THR A 36 18.68 11.32 -17.76
N ALA A 37 17.89 10.60 -18.57
CA ALA A 37 16.43 10.64 -18.50
C ALA A 37 15.92 10.17 -17.13
N PHE A 38 16.49 9.10 -16.55
CA PHE A 38 16.15 8.64 -15.20
C PHE A 38 16.65 9.56 -14.08
N SER A 39 17.81 10.20 -14.25
CA SER A 39 18.33 11.18 -13.27
C SER A 39 17.43 12.42 -13.21
N ASN A 40 16.79 12.79 -14.32
CA ASN A 40 15.77 13.84 -14.37
C ASN A 40 14.42 13.39 -13.79
N LEU A 41 14.19 12.07 -13.65
CA LEU A 41 13.06 11.48 -12.94
C LEU A 41 13.28 11.42 -11.41
N ASN A 42 14.32 12.08 -10.86
CA ASN A 42 14.62 12.25 -9.42
C ASN A 42 13.49 12.80 -8.54
N ARG A 43 12.36 13.13 -9.15
CA ARG A 43 11.09 13.26 -8.45
C ARG A 43 10.24 12.13 -8.98
N GLY A 44 10.29 10.97 -8.31
CA GLY A 44 9.36 9.86 -8.59
C GLY A 44 7.95 10.40 -8.82
N MET A 45 7.14 9.73 -9.65
CA MET A 45 5.88 10.27 -10.21
C MET A 45 5.28 11.35 -9.32
N LYS A 46 5.38 12.61 -9.78
CA LYS A 46 4.83 13.80 -9.11
C LYS A 46 3.29 13.70 -9.17
N ILE A 47 2.73 12.78 -8.39
CA ILE A 47 1.28 12.64 -8.23
C ILE A 47 0.87 13.83 -7.38
N GLN A 48 0.00 14.68 -7.91
CA GLN A 48 -0.62 15.72 -7.09
C GLN A 48 -1.36 15.02 -5.94
N PRO A 49 -1.15 15.45 -4.68
CA PRO A 49 -1.90 14.91 -3.56
C PRO A 49 -3.40 14.99 -3.87
N VAL A 50 -4.09 13.86 -3.78
CA VAL A 50 -5.54 13.84 -3.97
C VAL A 50 -6.19 14.15 -2.64
N GLU A 51 -6.74 15.35 -2.49
CA GLU A 51 -7.57 15.69 -1.35
C GLU A 51 -8.96 15.08 -1.51
N LEU A 52 -9.31 14.17 -0.60
CA LEU A 52 -10.62 13.56 -0.56
C LEU A 52 -11.39 14.12 0.64
N GLN A 53 -12.54 14.75 0.37
CA GLN A 53 -13.44 15.15 1.45
C GLN A 53 -14.15 13.91 1.99
N LEU A 54 -13.87 13.56 3.24
CA LEU A 54 -14.58 12.52 3.95
C LEU A 54 -15.67 13.16 4.83
N GLN A 55 -16.93 12.86 4.55
CA GLN A 55 -18.04 13.24 5.43
C GLN A 55 -17.79 12.65 6.83
N ARG A 56 -17.54 13.52 7.82
CA ARG A 56 -16.92 13.26 9.13
C ARG A 56 -17.80 12.46 10.12
N ASN A 57 -18.34 11.34 9.69
CA ASN A 57 -19.04 10.41 10.58
C ASN A 57 -18.10 9.25 10.92
N LEU A 58 -18.01 8.88 12.20
CA LEU A 58 -17.27 7.70 12.68
C LEU A 58 -17.64 6.48 11.84
N VAL A 59 -16.65 5.89 11.16
CA VAL A 59 -16.84 4.65 10.39
C VAL A 59 -16.00 3.58 11.04
N ILE A 60 -16.66 2.71 11.79
CA ILE A 60 -16.03 1.49 12.29
C ILE A 60 -16.75 0.31 11.66
N LEU A 61 -16.04 -0.43 10.83
CA LEU A 61 -16.49 -1.74 10.36
C LEU A 61 -16.11 -2.81 11.39
N LYS A 62 -17.00 -3.78 11.60
CA LYS A 62 -16.67 -4.98 12.37
C LYS A 62 -15.54 -5.73 11.69
N LYS A 63 -14.62 -6.29 12.48
CA LYS A 63 -13.52 -7.12 11.99
C LYS A 63 -14.07 -8.38 11.30
N ARG A 64 -13.48 -8.75 10.16
CA ARG A 64 -13.78 -10.04 9.51
C ARG A 64 -13.08 -11.17 10.25
N ILE A 65 -13.73 -12.33 10.32
CA ILE A 65 -13.16 -13.52 10.95
C ILE A 65 -12.04 -14.05 10.04
N ILE A 66 -10.87 -14.26 10.64
CA ILE A 66 -9.72 -14.89 10.00
C ILE A 66 -9.55 -16.27 10.63
N GLY A 67 -9.52 -17.32 9.81
CA GLY A 67 -9.31 -18.70 10.23
C GLY A 67 -8.01 -18.85 11.01
N CYS A 68 -8.01 -19.65 12.08
CA CYS A 68 -6.91 -19.72 13.05
C CYS A 68 -5.56 -20.03 12.39
N ASP A 69 -5.52 -21.03 11.52
CA ASP A 69 -4.32 -21.48 10.81
C ASP A 69 -3.73 -20.41 9.89
N PHE A 70 -4.55 -19.42 9.55
CA PHE A 70 -4.20 -18.35 8.63
C PHE A 70 -3.82 -17.04 9.33
N ARG A 71 -4.09 -16.91 10.64
CA ARG A 71 -3.81 -15.68 11.41
C ARG A 71 -2.34 -15.34 11.43
N GLN A 72 -1.46 -16.33 11.60
CA GLN A 72 -0.02 -16.09 11.67
C GLN A 72 0.53 -15.55 10.35
N ALA A 73 0.10 -16.12 9.23
CA ALA A 73 0.51 -15.66 7.90
C ALA A 73 0.04 -14.22 7.66
N VAL A 74 -1.20 -13.88 8.04
CA VAL A 74 -1.71 -12.51 7.94
C VAL A 74 -0.92 -11.56 8.84
N HIS A 75 -0.62 -11.95 10.07
CA HIS A 75 0.15 -11.13 11.00
C HIS A 75 1.56 -10.83 10.47
N ASN A 76 2.27 -11.86 9.95
CA ASN A 76 3.58 -11.68 9.35
C ASN A 76 3.53 -10.75 8.14
N ALA A 77 2.50 -10.88 7.30
CA ALA A 77 2.32 -10.00 6.14
C ALA A 77 2.09 -8.54 6.56
N LEU A 78 1.29 -8.30 7.61
CA LEU A 78 1.05 -6.97 8.16
C LEU A 78 2.32 -6.37 8.81
N ASN A 79 3.10 -7.17 9.54
CA ASN A 79 4.37 -6.70 10.10
C ASN A 79 5.38 -6.34 9.00
N ALA A 80 5.46 -7.14 7.94
CA ALA A 80 6.30 -6.84 6.78
C ALA A 80 5.91 -5.53 6.07
N LEU A 81 4.63 -5.12 6.11
CA LEU A 81 4.21 -3.79 5.65
C LEU A 81 4.66 -2.68 6.61
N GLY A 82 4.66 -2.96 7.92
CA GLY A 82 5.20 -2.07 8.94
C GLY A 82 6.71 -1.84 8.80
N ASP A 83 7.48 -2.90 8.59
CA ASP A 83 8.93 -2.84 8.39
C ASP A 83 9.29 -1.99 7.16
N LYS A 84 8.47 -2.09 6.10
CA LYS A 84 8.58 -1.27 4.90
C LYS A 84 8.05 0.16 5.05
N ARG A 85 7.61 0.55 6.25
CA ARG A 85 6.99 1.85 6.56
C ARG A 85 5.78 2.18 5.68
N ILE A 86 5.11 1.16 5.14
CA ILE A 86 3.86 1.30 4.38
C ILE A 86 2.68 1.48 5.35
N THR A 87 2.77 0.87 6.53
CA THR A 87 1.77 0.97 7.59
C THR A 87 2.40 1.30 8.93
N GLU A 88 1.66 2.01 9.79
CA GLU A 88 2.02 2.27 11.17
C GLU A 88 0.95 1.70 12.13
N SER A 89 1.38 1.31 13.33
CA SER A 89 0.46 0.91 14.39
C SER A 89 -0.15 2.14 15.05
N VAL A 90 -1.47 2.17 15.19
CA VAL A 90 -2.19 3.25 15.89
C VAL A 90 -3.07 2.66 16.98
N GLN A 91 -3.20 3.40 18.09
CA GLN A 91 -4.04 2.98 19.22
C GLN A 91 -5.53 3.07 18.86
N PHE A 92 -5.92 4.16 18.20
CA PHE A 92 -7.31 4.41 17.80
C PHE A 92 -7.37 5.14 16.47
N SER A 93 -8.44 4.87 15.71
CA SER A 93 -8.76 5.60 14.48
C SER A 93 -10.26 5.85 14.42
N SER A 94 -10.65 7.06 14.01
CA SER A 94 -12.04 7.42 13.70
C SER A 94 -12.54 6.76 12.39
N LEU A 95 -11.63 6.15 11.64
CA LEU A 95 -11.90 5.38 10.44
C LEU A 95 -11.23 4.01 10.54
N CYS A 96 -12.04 2.96 10.65
CA CYS A 96 -11.58 1.59 10.67
C CYS A 96 -12.34 0.79 9.61
N THR A 97 -11.59 0.20 8.68
CA THR A 97 -12.15 -0.71 7.66
C THR A 97 -11.74 -2.14 7.97
N SER A 98 -12.61 -3.10 7.69
CA SER A 98 -12.26 -4.51 7.85
C SER A 98 -11.25 -4.91 6.78
N ILE A 99 -10.32 -5.81 7.13
CA ILE A 99 -9.38 -6.39 6.16
C ILE A 99 -9.98 -7.67 5.57
N VAL A 100 -9.85 -7.84 4.26
CA VAL A 100 -10.15 -9.07 3.53
C VAL A 100 -8.83 -9.72 3.15
N THR A 101 -8.67 -10.99 3.50
CA THR A 101 -7.43 -11.73 3.26
C THR A 101 -7.67 -13.02 2.49
N PRO A 102 -7.81 -12.96 1.16
CA PRO A 102 -7.84 -14.17 0.36
C PRO A 102 -6.42 -14.72 0.18
N LEU A 103 -6.33 -15.99 -0.16
CA LEU A 103 -5.07 -16.63 -0.54
C LEU A 103 -4.63 -16.17 -1.93
N LYS A 104 -3.31 -16.08 -2.15
CA LYS A 104 -2.73 -16.09 -3.50
C LYS A 104 -2.96 -17.46 -4.14
N TYR A 105 -2.66 -17.56 -5.44
CA TYR A 105 -2.76 -18.80 -6.20
C TYR A 105 -1.93 -19.95 -5.60
N ASP A 106 -0.85 -19.63 -4.88
CA ASP A 106 0.00 -20.59 -4.17
C ASP A 106 -0.69 -21.30 -2.98
N GLY A 107 -1.89 -20.86 -2.58
CA GLY A 107 -2.64 -21.42 -1.46
C GLY A 107 -2.03 -21.17 -0.08
N LYS A 108 -0.94 -20.37 0.01
CA LYS A 108 -0.20 -20.15 1.27
C LYS A 108 -0.10 -18.69 1.63
N THR A 109 0.14 -17.82 0.66
CA THR A 109 0.43 -16.41 0.93
C THR A 109 -0.86 -15.60 1.02
N PRO A 110 -1.11 -14.85 2.11
CA PRO A 110 -2.23 -13.91 2.17
C PRO A 110 -2.02 -12.73 1.22
N ARG A 111 -3.12 -12.30 0.60
CA ARG A 111 -3.23 -10.94 0.06
C ARG A 111 -3.91 -10.08 1.11
N ILE A 112 -3.45 -8.85 1.32
CA ILE A 112 -4.06 -7.92 2.29
C ILE A 112 -4.88 -6.90 1.51
N TYR A 113 -6.20 -6.87 1.71
CA TYR A 113 -7.09 -5.87 1.10
C TYR A 113 -7.88 -5.13 2.17
N GLY A 114 -7.96 -3.80 2.07
CA GLY A 114 -8.94 -3.03 2.83
C GLY A 114 -10.32 -3.12 2.18
N ASP A 115 -11.36 -3.39 2.97
CA ASP A 115 -12.74 -3.35 2.50
C ASP A 115 -13.25 -1.90 2.46
N TYR A 116 -12.85 -1.18 1.41
CA TYR A 116 -13.20 0.24 1.24
C TYR A 116 -14.60 0.46 0.66
N ARG A 117 -15.18 -0.55 0.00
CA ARG A 117 -16.45 -0.44 -0.74
C ARG A 117 -17.61 -0.06 0.16
N LEU A 118 -17.70 -0.68 1.33
CA LEU A 118 -18.91 -0.59 2.17
C LEU A 118 -19.08 0.76 2.87
N LYS A 119 -18.01 1.53 3.07
CA LYS A 119 -18.06 2.75 3.87
C LYS A 119 -17.13 3.88 3.45
N LEU A 120 -15.95 3.58 2.92
CA LEU A 120 -15.01 4.61 2.51
C LEU A 120 -15.41 5.15 1.13
N ASN A 121 -15.42 4.30 0.12
CA ASN A 121 -15.62 4.71 -1.29
C ASN A 121 -16.93 5.46 -1.54
N CYS A 122 -18.03 5.09 -0.86
CA CYS A 122 -19.31 5.79 -1.01
C CYS A 122 -19.33 7.19 -0.37
N ARG A 123 -18.34 7.52 0.47
CA ARG A 123 -18.22 8.82 1.14
C ARG A 123 -17.07 9.67 0.61
N LEU A 124 -16.25 9.10 -0.28
CA LEU A 124 -15.21 9.86 -0.98
C LEU A 124 -15.90 10.64 -2.11
N VAL A 125 -15.93 11.96 -1.96
CA VAL A 125 -16.37 12.86 -3.01
C VAL A 125 -15.12 13.41 -3.69
N LYS A 126 -15.08 13.35 -5.03
CA LYS A 126 -14.05 14.05 -5.80
C LYS A 126 -14.28 15.55 -5.63
N GLN A 127 -13.25 16.30 -5.25
CA GLN A 127 -13.26 17.74 -5.49
C GLN A 127 -13.31 17.97 -7.00
N ALA A 128 -14.25 18.80 -7.45
CA ALA A 128 -14.42 19.19 -8.85
C ALA A 128 -13.53 20.38 -9.19
#